data_AF-A0A969SCN5-F1
#
_entry.id   AF-A0A969SCN5-F1
#
_cell.length_a   1.000
_cell.length_b   1.000
_cell.length_c   1.000
_cell.angle_alpha   90.00
_cell.angle_beta   90.00
_cell.angle_gamma   90.00
#
_symmetry.space_group_name_H-M   'P 1'
#
loop_
_entity.id
_entity.type
_entity.pdbx_description
1 polymer ?
#
loop_
_entity_poly.entity_id
_entity_poly.type
_entity_poly.pdbx_seq_one_letter_code
_entity_poly.pdbx_strand_id
1 'polypeptide(L)'
;MTTKMNIRNPRNGEYDYEFAITAPSTIADISDNLRAQQGAWSNMPPQARCDVLFKLADAMKVERQALIDALTIDTGRARESVMEVDSAISNVMRWATRSPILLEEPATRESVVKPMTLTAASVPVGLVAVISPWNFPLLLALIDTIPALAAGCSVIVKPSEVTPRFVEPLKRAIAAVPELSDVLYIVQGGADTGSAMIDNADAVCFTGSVATGAHYCAALR
;
A
#
# COMPACT_ATOMS: atom_id res chain seq x y z
N MET A 1 -13.03 -7.79 23.05
CA MET A 1 -12.72 -6.36 23.31
C MET A 1 -11.68 -5.95 22.29
N THR A 2 -11.88 -4.84 21.58
CA THR A 2 -10.90 -4.35 20.60
C THR A 2 -9.70 -3.76 21.32
N THR A 3 -8.53 -4.39 21.19
CA THR A 3 -7.28 -3.87 21.77
C THR A 3 -6.92 -2.54 21.11
N LYS A 4 -6.57 -1.54 21.91
CA LYS A 4 -6.14 -0.21 21.44
C LYS A 4 -4.66 0.03 21.69
N MET A 5 -4.04 0.84 20.86
CA MET A 5 -2.67 1.33 21.06
C MET A 5 -2.68 2.83 21.29
N ASN A 6 -2.02 3.28 22.36
CA ASN A 6 -1.85 4.70 22.68
C ASN A 6 -0.54 5.22 22.10
N ILE A 7 -0.59 6.40 21.48
CA ILE A 7 0.52 6.95 20.70
C ILE A 7 1.00 8.24 21.31
N ARG A 8 2.29 8.23 21.66
CA ARG A 8 2.99 9.38 22.21
C ARG A 8 3.29 10.40 21.11
N ASN A 9 2.89 11.64 21.33
CA ASN A 9 3.30 12.78 20.52
C ASN A 9 4.76 13.14 20.89
N PRO A 10 5.70 13.09 19.92
CA PRO A 10 7.11 13.31 20.23
C PRO A 10 7.45 14.76 20.61
N ARG A 11 6.56 15.72 20.35
CA ARG A 11 6.81 17.16 20.58
C ARG A 11 6.57 17.59 22.02
N ASN A 12 5.57 17.01 22.69
CA ASN A 12 5.19 17.32 24.07
C ASN A 12 5.38 16.11 25.01
N GLY A 13 5.45 14.89 24.47
CA GLY A 13 5.58 13.66 25.23
C GLY A 13 4.27 13.06 25.75
N GLU A 14 3.12 13.63 25.39
CA GLU A 14 1.79 13.19 25.82
C GLU A 14 1.25 12.07 24.93
N TYR A 15 0.38 11.22 25.48
CA TYR A 15 -0.35 10.20 24.71
C TYR A 15 -1.71 10.75 24.31
N ASP A 16 -1.74 11.53 23.23
CA ASP A 16 -2.90 12.31 22.77
C ASP A 16 -3.62 11.68 21.56
N TYR A 17 -3.28 10.45 21.18
CA TYR A 17 -3.94 9.69 20.12
C TYR A 17 -3.98 8.20 20.44
N GLU A 18 -5.05 7.55 19.99
CA GLU A 18 -5.20 6.10 20.07
C GLU A 18 -5.83 5.55 18.78
N PHE A 19 -5.50 4.30 18.45
CA PHE A 19 -6.18 3.57 17.38
C PHE A 19 -6.49 2.13 17.79
N ALA A 20 -7.50 1.55 17.16
CA ALA A 20 -7.84 0.14 17.30
C ALA A 20 -6.86 -0.74 16.52
N ILE A 21 -6.25 -1.71 17.19
CA ILE A 21 -5.35 -2.67 16.57
C ILE A 21 -6.18 -3.67 15.75
N THR A 22 -5.81 -3.87 14.49
CA THR A 22 -6.29 -4.98 13.67
C THR A 22 -5.70 -6.28 14.23
N ALA A 23 -6.57 -7.14 14.74
CA ALA A 23 -6.16 -8.39 15.37
C ALA A 23 -5.47 -9.32 14.34
N PRO A 24 -4.35 -9.97 14.69
CA PRO A 24 -3.67 -10.91 13.78
C PRO A 24 -4.60 -12.01 13.24
N SER A 25 -5.56 -12.45 14.05
CA SER A 25 -6.53 -13.49 13.68
C SER A 25 -7.50 -13.08 12.56
N THR A 26 -7.67 -11.78 12.28
CA THR A 26 -8.56 -11.32 11.20
C THR A 26 -7.81 -11.08 9.89
N ILE A 27 -6.48 -11.20 9.88
CA ILE A 27 -5.68 -10.89 8.69
C ILE A 27 -5.94 -11.89 7.58
N ALA A 28 -6.13 -13.18 7.90
CA ALA A 28 -6.48 -14.20 6.91
C ALA A 28 -7.78 -13.83 6.16
N ASP A 29 -8.84 -13.49 6.88
CA ASP A 29 -10.13 -13.10 6.29
C ASP A 29 -10.01 -11.84 5.41
N ILE A 30 -9.23 -10.84 5.85
CA ILE A 30 -8.96 -9.62 5.06
C ILE A 30 -8.21 -9.97 3.78
N SER A 31 -7.16 -10.80 3.88
CA SER A 31 -6.36 -11.26 2.76
C SER A 31 -7.18 -12.05 1.75
N ASP A 32 -8.03 -12.97 2.21
CA ASP A 32 -8.91 -13.77 1.35
C ASP A 32 -9.92 -12.90 0.61
N ASN A 33 -10.49 -11.89 1.28
CA ASN A 33 -11.36 -10.93 0.61
C ASN A 33 -10.62 -10.13 -0.47
N LEU A 34 -9.42 -9.62 -0.17
CA LEU A 34 -8.59 -8.88 -1.14
C LEU A 34 -8.21 -9.74 -2.36
N ARG A 35 -7.93 -11.04 -2.15
CA ARG A 35 -7.69 -11.98 -3.26
C ARG A 35 -8.94 -12.22 -4.08
N ALA A 36 -10.09 -12.41 -3.43
CA ALA A 36 -11.36 -12.65 -4.11
C ALA A 36 -11.75 -11.48 -5.04
N GLN A 37 -11.46 -10.24 -4.64
CA GLN A 37 -11.74 -9.05 -5.46
C GLN A 37 -10.66 -8.75 -6.50
N GLN A 38 -9.44 -9.27 -6.34
CA GLN A 38 -8.32 -8.98 -7.23
C GLN A 38 -8.63 -9.31 -8.69
N GLY A 39 -9.36 -10.40 -8.97
CA GLY A 39 -9.66 -10.82 -10.34
C GLY A 39 -10.40 -9.74 -11.15
N ALA A 40 -11.36 -9.03 -10.53
CA ALA A 40 -12.05 -7.93 -11.19
C ALA A 40 -11.10 -6.78 -11.51
N TRP A 41 -10.19 -6.47 -10.59
CA TRP A 41 -9.18 -5.43 -10.75
C TRP A 41 -8.13 -5.76 -11.81
N SER A 42 -7.53 -6.96 -11.76
CA SER A 42 -6.50 -7.38 -12.72
C SER A 42 -7.03 -7.50 -14.15
N ASN A 43 -8.31 -7.82 -14.32
CA ASN A 43 -8.97 -7.91 -15.62
C ASN A 43 -9.28 -6.55 -16.27
N MET A 44 -9.21 -5.45 -15.50
CA MET A 44 -9.31 -4.11 -16.09
C MET A 44 -8.08 -3.84 -16.98
N PRO A 45 -8.23 -3.16 -18.12
CA PRO A 45 -7.08 -2.71 -18.91
C PRO A 45 -6.12 -1.87 -18.05
N PRO A 46 -4.79 -1.94 -18.28
CA PRO A 46 -3.81 -1.16 -17.51
C PRO A 46 -4.16 0.34 -17.41
N GLN A 47 -4.65 0.93 -18.50
CA GLN A 47 -5.09 2.33 -18.52
C GLN A 47 -6.24 2.58 -17.53
N ALA A 48 -7.26 1.71 -17.49
CA ALA A 48 -8.41 1.88 -16.61
C ALA A 48 -8.02 1.78 -15.12
N ARG A 49 -7.08 0.90 -14.77
CA ARG A 49 -6.51 0.86 -13.40
C ARG A 49 -5.78 2.15 -13.06
N CYS A 50 -5.04 2.71 -14.02
CA CYS A 50 -4.31 3.96 -13.83
C CYS A 50 -5.24 5.17 -13.71
N ASP A 51 -6.37 5.18 -14.43
CA ASP A 51 -7.40 6.22 -14.29
C ASP A 51 -7.96 6.25 -12.86
N VAL A 52 -8.15 5.08 -12.24
CA VAL A 52 -8.53 4.96 -10.82
C VAL A 52 -7.42 5.50 -9.90
N LEU A 53 -6.15 5.24 -10.19
CA LEU A 53 -5.03 5.82 -9.42
C LEU A 53 -4.94 7.35 -9.54
N PHE A 54 -5.32 7.94 -10.68
CA PHE A 54 -5.46 9.39 -10.79
C PHE A 54 -6.56 9.93 -9.86
N LYS A 55 -7.71 9.24 -9.76
CA LYS A 55 -8.77 9.60 -8.80
C LYS A 55 -8.24 9.58 -7.35
N LEU A 56 -7.40 8.61 -7.00
CA LEU A 56 -6.76 8.56 -5.68
C LEU A 56 -5.87 9.77 -5.45
N ALA A 57 -5.05 10.15 -6.44
CA ALA A 57 -4.21 11.34 -6.33
C ALA A 57 -5.05 12.61 -6.11
N ASP A 58 -6.20 12.72 -6.77
CA ASP A 58 -7.12 13.85 -6.57
C ASP A 58 -7.78 13.82 -5.18
N ALA A 59 -8.20 12.65 -4.70
CA ALA A 59 -8.73 12.49 -3.35
C ALA A 59 -7.68 12.81 -2.27
N MET A 60 -6.41 12.43 -2.49
CA MET A 60 -5.31 12.81 -1.59
C MET A 60 -5.03 14.31 -1.59
N LYS A 61 -5.27 15.02 -2.71
CA LYS A 61 -5.18 16.50 -2.75
C LYS A 61 -6.27 17.14 -1.88
N VAL A 62 -7.46 16.56 -1.82
CA VAL A 62 -8.54 17.02 -0.92
C VAL A 62 -8.13 16.83 0.56
N GLU A 63 -7.55 15.68 0.89
CA GLU A 63 -7.08 15.35 2.25
C GLU A 63 -5.69 15.93 2.59
N ARG A 64 -5.09 16.71 1.68
CA ARG A 64 -3.69 17.14 1.75
C ARG A 64 -3.34 17.81 3.07
N GLN A 65 -4.16 18.76 3.54
CA GLN A 65 -3.86 19.47 4.79
C GLN A 65 -3.94 18.53 6.00
N ALA A 66 -4.95 17.66 6.05
CA ALA A 66 -5.08 16.69 7.13
C ALA A 66 -3.92 15.69 7.17
N LEU A 67 -3.42 15.27 6.00
CA LEU A 67 -2.21 14.45 5.89
C LEU A 67 -0.97 15.19 6.42
N ILE A 68 -0.78 16.45 6.05
CA ILE A 68 0.36 17.27 6.51
C ILE A 68 0.32 17.44 8.02
N ASP A 69 -0.84 17.78 8.59
CA ASP A 69 -1.00 18.02 10.02
C ASP A 69 -0.71 16.73 10.81
N ALA A 70 -1.27 15.61 10.36
CA ALA A 70 -1.03 14.30 10.96
C ALA A 70 0.45 13.92 10.97
N LEU A 71 1.13 14.03 9.83
CA LEU A 71 2.56 13.74 9.72
C LEU A 71 3.40 14.69 10.58
N THR A 72 3.05 15.98 10.62
CA THR A 72 3.78 16.99 11.41
C THR A 72 3.71 16.73 12.91
N ILE A 73 2.56 16.23 13.39
CA ILE A 73 2.39 15.81 14.79
C ILE A 73 3.25 14.57 15.06
N ASP A 74 3.11 13.54 14.24
CA ASP A 74 3.75 12.23 14.44
C ASP A 74 5.28 12.25 14.35
N THR A 75 5.82 13.09 13.49
CA THR A 75 7.26 13.09 13.18
C THR A 75 7.98 14.30 13.76
N GLY A 76 7.24 15.33 14.22
CA GLY A 76 7.80 16.59 14.70
C GLY A 76 8.37 17.51 13.60
N ARG A 77 8.32 17.11 12.32
CA ARG A 77 8.87 17.90 11.20
C ARG A 77 7.75 18.57 10.39
N ALA A 78 7.87 19.87 10.12
CA ALA A 78 6.84 20.60 9.37
C ALA A 78 7.14 20.61 7.87
N ARG A 79 8.32 21.10 7.48
CA ARG A 79 8.71 21.28 6.08
C ARG A 79 8.74 19.96 5.31
N GLU A 80 9.37 18.94 5.90
CA GLU A 80 9.49 17.62 5.28
C GLU A 80 8.13 16.92 5.17
N SER A 81 7.18 17.19 6.07
CA SER A 81 5.81 16.65 5.98
C SER A 81 5.06 17.22 4.78
N VAL A 82 5.21 18.52 4.48
CA VAL A 82 4.68 19.12 3.25
C VAL A 82 5.29 18.46 2.02
N MET A 83 6.63 18.36 2.00
CA MET A 83 7.36 17.73 0.89
C MET A 83 6.97 16.27 0.69
N GLU A 84 6.76 15.52 1.78
CA GLU A 84 6.37 14.12 1.74
C GLU A 84 4.98 13.93 1.12
N VAL A 85 3.97 14.71 1.54
CA VAL A 85 2.62 14.62 0.98
C VAL A 85 2.62 14.97 -0.50
N ASP A 86 3.29 16.06 -0.88
CA ASP A 86 3.39 16.47 -2.29
C ASP A 86 4.14 15.41 -3.12
N SER A 87 5.19 14.81 -2.58
CA SER A 87 5.93 13.73 -3.24
C SER A 87 5.09 12.46 -3.38
N ALA A 88 4.30 12.09 -2.38
CA ALA A 88 3.42 10.93 -2.43
C ALA A 88 2.35 11.10 -3.52
N ILE A 89 1.68 12.25 -3.58
CA ILE A 89 0.70 12.58 -4.62
C ILE A 89 1.37 12.58 -6.01
N SER A 90 2.54 13.21 -6.14
CA SER A 90 3.31 13.21 -7.39
C SER A 90 3.71 11.81 -7.83
N ASN A 91 4.10 10.94 -6.89
CA ASN A 91 4.48 9.56 -7.17
C ASN A 91 3.28 8.75 -7.66
N VAL A 92 2.09 8.93 -7.06
CA VAL A 92 0.84 8.29 -7.52
C VAL A 92 0.58 8.66 -8.98
N MET A 93 0.59 9.96 -9.29
CA MET A 93 0.36 10.45 -10.65
C MET A 93 1.43 9.92 -11.62
N ARG A 94 2.71 9.91 -11.22
CA ARG A 94 3.81 9.43 -12.04
C ARG A 94 3.65 7.95 -12.41
N TRP A 95 3.30 7.10 -11.46
CA TRP A 95 3.05 5.69 -11.74
C TRP A 95 1.81 5.49 -12.59
N ALA A 96 0.72 6.21 -12.32
CA ALA A 96 -0.48 6.16 -13.15
C ALA A 96 -0.19 6.56 -14.61
N THR A 97 0.64 7.58 -14.85
CA THR A 97 1.06 7.98 -16.21
C THR A 97 1.92 6.92 -16.90
N ARG A 98 2.86 6.29 -16.18
CA ARG A 98 3.88 5.42 -16.79
C ARG A 98 3.46 3.97 -16.93
N SER A 99 2.63 3.47 -16.02
CA SER A 99 2.31 2.04 -15.94
C SER A 99 1.64 1.47 -17.19
N PRO A 100 0.74 2.18 -17.91
CA PRO A 100 0.15 1.64 -19.13
C PRO A 100 1.21 1.25 -20.15
N ILE A 101 2.23 2.09 -20.33
CA ILE A 101 3.36 1.84 -21.24
C ILE A 101 4.26 0.71 -20.71
N LEU A 102 4.52 0.68 -19.40
CA LEU A 102 5.36 -0.35 -18.78
C LEU A 102 4.72 -1.74 -18.79
N LEU A 103 3.39 -1.82 -18.95
CA LEU A 103 2.60 -3.03 -18.96
C LEU A 103 2.17 -3.46 -20.37
N GLU A 104 2.67 -2.79 -21.42
CA GLU A 104 2.43 -3.23 -22.80
C GLU A 104 3.07 -4.60 -23.03
N GLU A 105 2.26 -5.57 -23.47
CA GLU A 105 2.75 -6.91 -23.77
C GLU A 105 3.38 -6.98 -25.16
N PRO A 106 4.49 -7.72 -25.32
CA PRO A 106 5.12 -7.90 -26.62
C PRO A 106 4.22 -8.70 -27.57
N ALA A 107 4.35 -8.42 -28.87
CA ALA A 107 3.58 -9.12 -29.89
C ALA A 107 3.88 -10.63 -29.90
N THR A 108 2.83 -11.43 -30.15
CA THR A 108 2.94 -12.88 -30.39
C THR A 108 3.91 -13.15 -31.55
N ARG A 109 4.79 -14.14 -31.37
CA ARG A 109 5.79 -14.53 -32.37
C ARG A 109 5.72 -16.02 -32.70
N GLU A 110 6.19 -16.37 -33.89
CA GLU A 110 6.34 -17.77 -34.30
C GLU A 110 7.43 -18.49 -33.48
N SER A 111 7.18 -19.75 -33.16
CA SER A 111 8.17 -20.63 -32.56
C SER A 111 9.09 -21.23 -33.62
N VAL A 112 10.30 -21.61 -33.21
CA VAL A 112 11.22 -22.42 -34.04
C VAL A 112 10.63 -23.81 -34.31
N VAL A 113 9.74 -24.31 -33.45
CA VAL A 113 9.00 -25.56 -33.64
C VAL A 113 7.64 -25.26 -34.27
N LYS A 114 7.41 -25.73 -35.50
CA LYS A 114 6.13 -25.50 -36.21
C LYS A 114 5.10 -26.57 -35.87
N PRO A 115 3.78 -26.24 -35.78
CA PRO A 115 3.16 -24.93 -36.01
C PRO A 115 2.82 -24.20 -34.69
N MET A 116 3.81 -23.92 -33.84
CA MET A 116 3.58 -23.29 -32.52
C MET A 116 3.87 -21.78 -32.53
N THR A 117 3.09 -21.02 -31.76
CA THR A 117 3.32 -19.59 -31.49
C THR A 117 3.65 -19.35 -30.02
N LEU A 118 4.23 -18.20 -29.72
CA LEU A 118 4.69 -17.79 -28.39
C LEU A 118 4.19 -16.38 -28.08
N THR A 119 3.46 -16.23 -26.97
CA THR A 119 3.01 -14.95 -26.43
C THR A 119 3.57 -14.83 -25.02
N ALA A 120 4.22 -13.70 -24.71
CA ALA A 120 4.64 -13.42 -23.35
C ALA A 120 3.61 -12.48 -22.73
N ALA A 121 3.17 -12.82 -21.52
CA ALA A 121 2.21 -12.04 -20.76
C ALA A 121 2.74 -11.77 -19.35
N SER A 122 2.37 -10.61 -18.80
CA SER A 122 2.69 -10.25 -17.41
C SER A 122 1.48 -10.48 -16.53
N VAL A 123 1.63 -11.33 -15.51
CA VAL A 123 0.55 -11.67 -14.57
C VAL A 123 0.88 -11.04 -13.21
N PRO A 124 -0.06 -10.33 -12.55
CA PRO A 124 0.17 -9.82 -11.21
C PRO A 124 0.40 -10.95 -10.22
N VAL A 125 1.29 -10.72 -9.25
CA VAL A 125 1.74 -11.76 -8.30
C VAL A 125 0.65 -12.23 -7.33
N GLY A 126 -0.40 -11.44 -7.10
CA GLY A 126 -1.45 -11.75 -6.13
C GLY A 126 -1.66 -10.63 -5.12
N LEU A 127 -1.80 -11.00 -3.86
CA LEU A 127 -1.85 -10.10 -2.72
C LEU A 127 -0.44 -9.69 -2.27
N VAL A 128 -0.17 -8.38 -2.30
CA VAL A 128 1.10 -7.80 -1.82
C VAL A 128 0.92 -7.24 -0.41
N ALA A 129 1.75 -7.67 0.54
CA ALA A 129 1.85 -7.04 1.85
C ALA A 129 2.92 -5.94 1.86
N VAL A 130 2.53 -4.72 2.21
CA VAL A 130 3.43 -3.57 2.35
C VAL A 130 3.57 -3.21 3.82
N ILE A 131 4.79 -3.30 4.34
CA ILE A 131 5.12 -2.90 5.72
C ILE A 131 6.07 -1.71 5.65
N SER A 132 5.59 -0.54 6.07
CA SER A 132 6.33 0.72 5.95
C SER A 132 6.79 1.31 7.29
N PRO A 133 7.92 2.04 7.32
CA PRO A 133 8.52 2.57 8.54
C PRO A 133 7.97 3.96 8.88
N TRP A 134 8.45 4.52 10.00
CA TRP A 134 7.99 5.79 10.56
C TRP A 134 8.67 7.05 10.01
N ASN A 135 9.78 6.93 9.27
CA ASN A 135 10.60 8.09 8.90
C ASN A 135 10.07 8.85 7.67
N PHE A 136 9.29 8.19 6.80
CA PHE A 136 8.49 8.80 5.74
C PHE A 136 7.18 7.99 5.62
N PRO A 137 6.28 8.12 6.60
CA PRO A 137 5.17 7.20 6.82
C PRO A 137 4.25 7.04 5.61
N LEU A 138 3.83 8.17 5.01
CA LEU A 138 2.90 8.18 3.90
C LEU A 138 3.59 7.76 2.61
N LEU A 139 4.75 8.35 2.33
CA LEU A 139 5.45 8.08 1.07
C LEU A 139 5.86 6.61 0.98
N LEU A 140 6.42 6.04 2.06
CA LEU A 140 6.87 4.64 2.07
C LEU A 140 5.72 3.65 2.23
N ALA A 141 4.55 4.06 2.74
CA ALA A 141 3.34 3.25 2.65
C ALA A 141 2.84 3.14 1.20
N LEU A 142 3.12 4.13 0.34
CA LEU A 142 2.58 4.19 -1.02
C LEU A 142 3.59 3.84 -2.11
N ILE A 143 4.90 3.92 -1.84
CA ILE A 143 5.95 3.78 -2.87
C ILE A 143 5.87 2.45 -3.64
N ASP A 144 5.59 1.35 -2.93
CA ASP A 144 5.42 0.01 -3.51
C ASP A 144 3.94 -0.32 -3.77
N THR A 145 3.03 0.24 -2.96
CA THR A 145 1.58 0.02 -3.09
C THR A 145 1.05 0.46 -4.45
N ILE A 146 1.43 1.67 -4.91
CA ILE A 146 0.92 2.20 -6.17
C ILE A 146 1.36 1.37 -7.39
N PRO A 147 2.65 1.03 -7.59
CA PRO A 147 3.03 0.17 -8.71
C PRO A 147 2.42 -1.23 -8.62
N ALA A 148 2.25 -1.80 -7.42
CA ALA A 148 1.56 -3.07 -7.25
C ALA A 148 0.09 -3.00 -7.72
N LEU A 149 -0.65 -1.98 -7.30
CA LEU A 149 -2.03 -1.74 -7.77
C LEU A 149 -2.08 -1.53 -9.29
N ALA A 150 -1.14 -0.75 -9.84
CA ALA A 150 -1.07 -0.51 -11.29
C ALA A 150 -0.81 -1.81 -12.07
N ALA A 151 0.00 -2.73 -11.53
CA ALA A 151 0.26 -4.05 -12.10
C ALA A 151 -0.94 -5.01 -12.02
N GLY A 152 -1.96 -4.70 -11.21
CA GLY A 152 -3.15 -5.54 -11.02
C GLY A 152 -3.10 -6.42 -9.77
N CYS A 153 -2.18 -6.14 -8.83
CA CYS A 153 -2.18 -6.77 -7.51
C CYS A 153 -3.28 -6.18 -6.62
N SER A 154 -3.73 -6.95 -5.63
CA SER A 154 -4.36 -6.38 -4.44
C SER A 154 -3.27 -6.13 -3.38
N VAL A 155 -3.51 -5.20 -2.47
CA VAL A 155 -2.49 -4.72 -1.52
C VAL A 155 -3.08 -4.56 -0.12
N ILE A 156 -2.35 -5.08 0.87
CA ILE A 156 -2.59 -4.82 2.28
C ILE A 156 -1.39 -4.06 2.87
N VAL A 157 -1.65 -2.93 3.52
CA VAL A 157 -0.62 -2.02 4.03
C VAL A 157 -0.68 -1.97 5.56
N LYS A 158 0.47 -2.14 6.23
CA LYS A 158 0.64 -1.85 7.65
C LYS A 158 1.74 -0.82 7.84
N PRO A 159 1.38 0.46 7.98
CA PRO A 159 2.35 1.46 8.37
C PRO A 159 2.84 1.26 9.79
N SER A 160 3.94 1.93 10.12
CA SER A 160 4.51 1.95 11.46
C SER A 160 3.51 2.53 12.45
N GLU A 161 3.26 1.79 13.52
CA GLU A 161 2.42 2.20 14.64
C GLU A 161 2.94 3.45 15.36
N VAL A 162 4.23 3.77 15.21
CA VAL A 162 4.85 4.98 15.78
C VAL A 162 4.30 6.27 15.17
N THR A 163 3.87 6.24 13.90
CA THR A 163 3.41 7.42 13.15
C THR A 163 2.09 7.12 12.42
N PRO A 164 0.98 6.89 13.15
CA PRO A 164 -0.26 6.35 12.58
C PRO A 164 -1.28 7.41 12.17
N ARG A 165 -1.15 8.68 12.59
CA ARG A 165 -2.22 9.69 12.46
C ARG A 165 -2.60 9.96 11.00
N PHE A 166 -1.71 9.71 10.05
CA PHE A 166 -1.97 9.90 8.63
C PHE A 166 -2.91 8.84 8.03
N VAL A 167 -3.09 7.70 8.72
CA VAL A 167 -3.88 6.56 8.22
C VAL A 167 -5.34 6.96 7.99
N GLU A 168 -5.95 7.72 8.91
CA GLU A 168 -7.36 8.08 8.76
C GLU A 168 -7.64 9.07 7.63
N PRO A 169 -6.88 10.17 7.45
CA PRO A 169 -6.97 10.97 6.23
C PRO A 169 -6.74 10.17 4.94
N LEU A 170 -5.77 9.24 4.94
CA LEU A 170 -5.52 8.38 3.77
C LEU A 170 -6.70 7.43 3.50
N LYS A 171 -7.30 6.83 4.53
CA LYS A 171 -8.51 6.00 4.39
C LYS A 171 -9.68 6.79 3.84
N ARG A 172 -9.86 8.06 4.22
CA ARG A 172 -10.89 8.93 3.60
C ARG A 172 -10.62 9.15 2.11
N ALA A 173 -9.36 9.39 1.72
CA ALA A 173 -8.99 9.52 0.31
C ALA A 173 -9.26 8.21 -0.47
N ILE A 174 -8.96 7.05 0.11
CA ILE A 174 -9.23 5.75 -0.50
C ILE A 174 -10.75 5.50 -0.61
N ALA A 175 -11.52 5.79 0.43
CA ALA A 175 -12.97 5.60 0.44
C ALA A 175 -13.70 6.50 -0.58
N ALA A 176 -13.09 7.62 -0.97
CA ALA A 176 -13.61 8.47 -2.05
C ALA A 176 -13.42 7.86 -3.46
N VAL A 177 -12.69 6.74 -3.56
CA VAL A 177 -12.45 5.98 -4.80
C VAL A 177 -12.88 4.52 -4.57
N PRO A 178 -14.18 4.21 -4.74
CA PRO A 178 -14.73 2.89 -4.39
C PRO A 178 -14.00 1.72 -5.06
N GLU A 179 -13.55 1.89 -6.30
CA GLU A 179 -12.82 0.85 -7.05
C GLU A 179 -11.52 0.41 -6.37
N LEU A 180 -10.91 1.26 -5.52
CA LEU A 180 -9.73 0.90 -4.74
C LEU A 180 -10.06 0.21 -3.43
N SER A 181 -11.23 0.45 -2.87
CA SER A 181 -11.59 -0.10 -1.55
C SER A 181 -11.70 -1.63 -1.55
N ASP A 182 -11.91 -2.22 -2.73
CA ASP A 182 -11.96 -3.67 -2.92
C ASP A 182 -10.57 -4.33 -3.01
N VAL A 183 -9.52 -3.57 -3.32
CA VAL A 183 -8.18 -4.10 -3.60
C VAL A 183 -7.05 -3.44 -2.81
N LEU A 184 -7.35 -2.43 -2.00
CA LEU A 184 -6.40 -1.76 -1.11
C LEU A 184 -6.98 -1.68 0.30
N TYR A 185 -6.29 -2.26 1.27
CA TYR A 185 -6.68 -2.16 2.67
C TYR A 185 -5.52 -1.73 3.56
N ILE A 186 -5.81 -0.82 4.50
CA ILE A 186 -4.81 -0.34 5.47
C ILE A 186 -5.18 -0.83 6.86
N VAL A 187 -4.32 -1.66 7.44
CA VAL A 187 -4.43 -2.16 8.81
C VAL A 187 -3.52 -1.36 9.73
N GLN A 188 -3.85 -1.32 11.02
CA GLN A 188 -3.00 -0.71 12.04
C GLN A 188 -2.68 -1.73 13.12
N GLY A 189 -1.41 -1.85 13.50
CA GLY A 189 -0.99 -2.82 14.50
C GLY A 189 0.53 -2.95 14.59
N GLY A 190 0.98 -3.68 15.60
CA GLY A 190 2.40 -3.92 15.87
C GLY A 190 2.98 -5.10 15.07
N ALA A 191 4.01 -5.71 15.63
CA ALA A 191 4.74 -6.82 15.02
C ALA A 191 3.84 -8.02 14.69
N ASP A 192 2.94 -8.43 15.60
CA ASP A 192 2.07 -9.60 15.39
C ASP A 192 1.14 -9.42 14.18
N THR A 193 0.59 -8.21 13.99
CA THR A 193 -0.22 -7.87 12.80
C THR A 193 0.63 -7.95 11.53
N GLY A 194 1.87 -7.47 11.57
CA GLY A 194 2.81 -7.56 10.45
C GLY A 194 3.22 -8.99 10.11
N SER A 195 3.49 -9.83 11.12
CA SER A 195 3.81 -11.24 10.92
C SER A 195 2.65 -11.97 10.27
N ALA A 196 1.42 -11.77 10.78
CA ALA A 196 0.24 -12.38 10.18
C ALA A 196 0.00 -11.93 8.74
N MET A 197 0.34 -10.69 8.37
CA MET A 197 0.27 -10.26 6.97
C MET A 197 1.27 -10.99 6.08
N ILE A 198 2.49 -11.20 6.56
CA ILE A 198 3.53 -11.91 5.80
C ILE A 198 3.11 -13.35 5.56
N ASP A 199 2.58 -14.02 6.58
CA ASP A 199 2.12 -15.42 6.48
C ASP A 199 0.95 -15.59 5.48
N ASN A 200 0.24 -14.51 5.16
CA ASN A 200 -0.94 -14.52 4.31
C ASN A 200 -0.77 -13.75 2.99
N ALA A 201 0.45 -13.37 2.59
CA ALA A 201 0.71 -12.62 1.36
C ALA A 201 1.47 -13.44 0.31
N ASP A 202 1.27 -13.09 -0.97
CA ASP A 202 1.93 -13.73 -2.11
C ASP A 202 3.26 -13.04 -2.44
N ALA A 203 3.41 -11.77 -2.04
CA ALA A 203 4.66 -11.02 -2.06
C ALA A 203 4.73 -10.01 -0.91
N VAL A 204 5.94 -9.69 -0.46
CA VAL A 204 6.19 -8.76 0.66
C VAL A 204 7.12 -7.64 0.23
N CYS A 205 6.67 -6.40 0.44
CA CYS A 205 7.47 -5.19 0.35
C CYS A 205 7.70 -4.65 1.76
N PHE A 206 8.93 -4.73 2.24
CA PHE A 206 9.30 -4.29 3.58
C PHE A 206 10.36 -3.18 3.50
N THR A 207 10.09 -2.06 4.19
CA THR A 207 11.11 -1.05 4.46
C THR A 207 11.23 -0.87 5.98
N GLY A 208 12.43 -1.06 6.53
CA GLY A 208 12.68 -0.94 7.96
C GLY A 208 14.08 -1.38 8.35
N SER A 209 14.25 -1.88 9.58
CA SER A 209 15.57 -2.31 10.09
C SER A 209 16.06 -3.59 9.41
N VAL A 210 17.39 -3.74 9.30
CA VAL A 210 18.01 -4.97 8.76
C VAL A 210 17.62 -6.19 9.58
N ALA A 211 17.58 -6.07 10.92
CA ALA A 211 17.23 -7.18 11.80
C ALA A 211 15.79 -7.68 11.54
N THR A 212 14.83 -6.74 11.43
CA THR A 212 13.43 -7.07 11.10
C THR A 212 13.31 -7.64 9.68
N GLY A 213 14.01 -7.05 8.70
CA GLY A 213 14.01 -7.54 7.33
C GLY A 213 14.55 -8.97 7.22
N ALA A 214 15.68 -9.25 7.89
CA ALA A 214 16.25 -10.60 7.93
C ALA A 214 15.32 -11.61 8.58
N HIS A 215 14.62 -11.22 9.65
CA HIS A 215 13.61 -12.06 10.29
C HIS A 215 12.46 -12.41 9.34
N TYR A 216 11.93 -11.42 8.61
CA TYR A 216 10.85 -11.63 7.63
C TYR A 216 11.31 -12.45 6.43
N CYS A 217 12.51 -12.21 5.90
CA CYS A 217 13.07 -13.03 4.82
C CYS A 217 13.23 -14.51 5.22
N ALA A 218 13.59 -14.79 6.47
CA ALA A 218 13.69 -16.16 6.97
C ALA A 218 12.32 -16.85 7.16
N ALA A 219 11.24 -16.07 7.27
CA ALA A 219 9.88 -16.57 7.43
C ALA A 219 9.19 -16.91 6.10
N LEU A 220 9.60 -16.25 5.00
CA LEU A 220 9.13 -16.56 3.64
C LEU A 220 9.65 -17.94 3.22
N ARG A 221 8.73 -18.89 2.98
CA ARG A 221 9.03 -20.26 2.53
C ARG A 221 8.68 -20.46 1.07
#